data_AF-G0LLA0-F1
#
_entry.id   AF-G0LLA0-F1
#
_cell.length_a   1.000
_cell.length_b   1.000
_cell.length_c   1.000
_cell.angle_alpha   90.00
_cell.angle_beta   90.00
_cell.angle_gamma   90.00
#
_symmetry.space_group_name_H-M   'P 1'
#
loop_
_entity.id
_entity.type
_entity.pdbx_description
1 polymer ?
#
loop_
_entity_poly.entity_id
_entity_poly.type
_entity_poly.pdbx_seq_one_letter_code
_entity_poly.pdbx_strand_id
1 'polypeptide(L)'
;MEWHRRRDLEGGKELGVWLCQDETGTITEELYVESHEYRGDDFDTYTATPTGEWTHLGSFKTPKEAFAAAREHIDSTAGSLVTEP
;
A
#
# COMPACT_ATOMS: atom_id res chain seq x y z
N MET A 1 -10.63 -10.64 5.55
CA MET A 1 -9.46 -10.01 4.93
C MET A 1 -9.14 -8.77 5.75
N GLU A 2 -7.91 -8.67 6.23
CA GLU A 2 -7.46 -7.61 7.14
C GLU A 2 -6.14 -7.03 6.64
N TRP A 3 -6.07 -5.70 6.59
CA TRP A 3 -4.86 -5.00 6.17
C TRP A 3 -4.01 -4.58 7.37
N HIS A 4 -2.74 -4.98 7.35
CA HIS A 4 -1.76 -4.65 8.38
C HIS A 4 -0.66 -3.77 7.82
N ARG A 5 -0.35 -2.65 8.47
CA ARG A 5 0.75 -1.78 8.05
C ARG A 5 2.09 -2.40 8.47
N ARG A 6 3.01 -2.58 7.51
CA ARG A 6 4.38 -3.00 7.79
C ARG A 6 5.18 -1.81 8.35
N ARG A 7 5.91 -2.03 9.45
CA ARG A 7 6.71 -0.99 10.12
C ARG A 7 8.12 -0.83 9.56
N ASP A 8 8.71 -1.91 9.04
CA ASP A 8 10.04 -1.87 8.45
C ASP A 8 9.96 -1.50 6.97
N LEU A 9 10.32 -0.24 6.67
CA LEU A 9 10.53 0.30 5.33
C LEU A 9 12.04 0.32 5.08
N GLU A 10 12.56 -0.67 4.35
CA GLU A 10 13.98 -0.69 3.98
C GLU A 10 14.22 0.19 2.75
N GLY A 11 15.15 1.13 2.83
CA GLY A 11 15.63 1.87 1.65
C GLY A 11 14.91 3.20 1.32
N GLY A 12 14.00 3.68 2.18
CA GLY A 12 13.51 5.07 2.18
C GLY A 12 12.64 5.52 0.99
N LYS A 13 12.44 4.66 -0.02
CA LYS A 13 11.58 4.90 -1.19
C LYS A 13 10.11 4.59 -0.94
N GLU A 14 9.85 3.62 -0.07
CA GLU A 14 8.50 3.24 0.33
C GLU A 14 8.08 4.10 1.52
N LEU A 15 6.98 4.83 1.36
CA LEU A 15 6.41 5.67 2.42
C LEU A 15 5.40 4.88 3.27
N GLY A 16 4.78 3.86 2.68
CA GLY A 16 3.84 2.98 3.35
C GLY A 16 3.71 1.66 2.62
N VAL A 17 3.71 0.58 3.40
CA VAL A 17 3.43 -0.78 2.91
C VAL A 17 2.40 -1.41 3.82
N TRP A 18 1.41 -2.06 3.22
CA TRP A 18 0.39 -2.84 3.92
C TRP A 18 0.30 -4.24 3.33
N LEU A 19 0.00 -5.21 4.17
CA LEU A 19 -0.19 -6.61 3.80
C LEU A 19 -1.64 -6.98 4.11
N CYS A 20 -2.37 -7.45 3.10
CA CYS A 20 -3.70 -8.01 3.24
C CYS A 20 -3.56 -9.48 3.62
N GLN A 21 -4.16 -9.86 4.75
CA GLN A 21 -4.18 -11.22 5.26
C GLN A 21 -5.59 -11.79 5.19
N ASP A 22 -5.72 -13.05 4.78
CA ASP A 22 -6.96 -13.80 4.97
C ASP A 22 -7.06 -14.35 6.41
N GLU A 23 -8.16 -15.03 6.72
CA GLU A 23 -8.45 -15.60 8.05
C GLU A 23 -7.41 -16.64 8.51
N THR A 24 -6.63 -17.21 7.60
CA THR A 24 -5.53 -18.14 7.88
C THR A 24 -4.18 -17.43 8.13
N GLY A 25 -4.12 -16.11 7.93
CA GLY A 25 -2.90 -15.32 8.01
C GLY A 25 -2.04 -15.35 6.74
N THR A 26 -2.54 -15.90 5.63
CA THR A 26 -1.80 -15.89 4.36
C THR A 26 -1.91 -14.51 3.73
N ILE A 27 -0.77 -13.99 3.23
CA ILE A 27 -0.79 -12.73 2.47
C ILE A 27 -1.47 -12.98 1.13
N THR A 28 -2.53 -12.24 0.85
CA THR A 28 -3.28 -12.33 -0.42
C THR A 28 -2.98 -11.16 -1.35
N GLU A 29 -2.63 -10.01 -0.79
CA GLU A 29 -2.28 -8.80 -1.54
C GLU A 29 -1.37 -7.92 -0.69
N GLU A 30 -0.53 -7.15 -1.36
CA GLU A 30 0.34 -6.14 -0.77
C GLU A 30 0.00 -4.80 -1.40
N LEU A 31 0.04 -3.73 -0.62
CA LEU A 31 -0.26 -2.37 -1.07
C LEU A 31 0.89 -1.47 -0.67
N TYR A 32 1.26 -0.59 -1.57
CA TYR A 32 2.43 0.25 -1.42
C TYR A 32 2.13 1.68 -1.82
N VAL A 33 2.79 2.60 -1.14
CA VAL A 33 2.93 4.00 -1.53
C VAL A 33 4.42 4.28 -1.63
N GLU A 34 4.90 4.63 -2.82
CA GLU A 34 6.30 5.01 -3.07
C GLU A 34 6.45 6.49 -3.39
N SER A 35 7.60 7.05 -3.02
CA SER A 35 8.06 8.33 -3.52
C SER A 35 9.05 8.11 -4.68
N HIS A 36 8.86 8.87 -5.76
CA HIS A 36 9.80 8.96 -6.87
C HIS A 36 10.60 10.25 -6.78
N GLU A 37 11.07 10.61 -5.58
CA GLU A 37 11.83 11.84 -5.31
C GLU A 37 13.09 11.97 -6.19
N TYR A 38 13.64 10.85 -6.68
CA TYR A 38 14.76 10.84 -7.62
C TYR A 38 14.40 11.19 -9.08
N ARG A 39 13.09 11.26 -9.43
CA ARG A 39 12.57 11.63 -10.77
C ARG A 39 11.75 12.92 -10.78
N GLY A 40 11.43 13.48 -9.62
CA GLY A 40 10.72 14.74 -9.46
C GLY A 40 9.29 14.55 -8.97
N ASP A 41 9.10 14.76 -7.66
CA ASP A 41 7.84 15.07 -6.94
C ASP A 41 6.61 14.16 -7.12
N ASP A 42 6.70 13.03 -7.82
CA ASP A 42 5.58 12.11 -7.98
C ASP A 42 5.59 10.98 -6.93
N PHE A 43 4.39 10.63 -6.48
CA PHE A 43 4.09 9.54 -5.55
C PHE A 43 3.18 8.54 -6.26
N ASP A 44 3.51 7.27 -6.17
CA ASP A 44 2.74 6.22 -6.82
C ASP A 44 2.15 5.27 -5.79
N THR A 45 0.92 4.84 -6.05
CA THR A 45 0.25 3.81 -5.27
C THR A 45 0.03 2.59 -6.16
N TYR A 46 0.35 1.41 -5.65
CA TYR A 46 0.21 0.16 -6.38
C TYR A 46 -0.07 -1.02 -5.46
N THR A 47 -0.70 -2.04 -6.01
CA THR A 47 -0.82 -3.35 -5.35
C THR A 47 0.08 -4.37 -6.00
N ALA A 48 0.49 -5.36 -5.22
CA ALA A 48 1.17 -6.54 -5.71
C ALA A 48 0.50 -7.81 -5.15
N THR A 49 0.38 -8.83 -5.98
CA THR A 49 -0.01 -10.17 -5.53
C THR A 49 1.24 -10.97 -5.15
N PRO A 50 1.11 -12.02 -4.31
CA PRO A 50 2.20 -12.95 -4.01
C PRO A 50 2.75 -13.68 -5.25
N THR A 51 1.97 -13.75 -6.33
CA THR A 51 2.40 -14.29 -7.63
C THR A 51 3.31 -13.35 -8.41
N GLY A 52 3.52 -12.13 -7.90
CA GLY A 52 4.40 -11.11 -8.49
C GLY A 52 3.70 -10.26 -9.56
N GLU A 53 2.37 -10.20 -9.56
CA GLU A 53 1.63 -9.31 -10.46
C GLU A 53 1.44 -7.95 -9.79
N TRP A 54 1.75 -6.89 -10.52
CA TRP A 54 1.70 -5.51 -10.02
C TRP A 54 0.60 -4.74 -10.72
N THR A 55 -0.23 -4.04 -9.94
CA THR A 55 -1.30 -3.18 -10.46
C THR A 55 -1.05 -1.74 -10.01
N HIS A 56 -0.92 -0.84 -10.97
CA HIS A 56 -0.80 0.59 -10.68
C HIS A 56 -2.18 1.18 -10.38
N LEU A 57 -2.34 1.74 -9.18
CA LEU A 57 -3.59 2.38 -8.76
C LEU A 57 -3.63 3.86 -9.13
N GLY A 58 -2.48 4.52 -9.24
CA GLY A 58 -2.38 5.90 -9.72
C GLY A 58 -1.08 6.59 -9.34
N SER A 59 -0.87 7.76 -9.96
CA SER A 59 0.24 8.68 -9.70
C SER A 59 -0.30 9.99 -9.15
N PHE A 60 0.38 10.54 -8.14
CA PHE A 60 -0.09 11.67 -7.35
C PHE A 60 1.05 12.67 -7.10
N LYS A 61 0.69 13.95 -6.90
CA LYS A 61 1.66 15.02 -6.66
C LYS A 61 2.03 15.21 -5.20
N THR A 62 1.23 14.64 -4.29
CA THR A 62 1.49 14.74 -2.85
C THR A 62 1.38 13.37 -2.20
N PRO A 63 2.14 13.13 -1.11
CA PRO A 63 2.05 11.86 -0.40
C PRO A 63 0.62 11.69 0.16
N LYS A 64 -0.01 12.78 0.60
CA LYS A 64 -1.38 12.75 1.14
C LYS A 64 -2.37 12.14 0.15
N GLU A 65 -2.28 12.50 -1.14
CA GLU A 65 -3.14 11.95 -2.19
C GLU A 65 -2.85 10.47 -2.42
N ALA A 66 -1.57 10.07 -2.47
CA ALA A 66 -1.21 8.66 -2.63
C ALA A 66 -1.67 7.79 -1.44
N PHE A 67 -1.55 8.29 -0.22
CA PHE A 67 -2.09 7.65 0.99
C PHE A 67 -3.62 7.61 1.01
N ALA A 68 -4.29 8.61 0.41
CA ALA A 68 -5.75 8.59 0.27
C ALA A 68 -6.18 7.48 -0.68
N ALA A 69 -5.53 7.34 -1.85
CA ALA A 69 -5.80 6.24 -2.77
C ALA A 69 -5.52 4.86 -2.14
N ALA A 70 -4.43 4.74 -1.37
CA ALA A 70 -4.16 3.52 -0.62
C ALA A 70 -5.28 3.21 0.38
N ARG A 71 -5.77 4.22 1.11
CA ARG A 71 -6.89 4.06 2.04
C ARG A 71 -8.18 3.66 1.33
N GLU A 72 -8.49 4.28 0.19
CA GLU A 72 -9.67 3.94 -0.61
C GLU A 72 -9.61 2.49 -1.12
N HIS A 73 -8.44 2.02 -1.55
CA HIS A 73 -8.25 0.63 -1.95
C HIS A 73 -8.50 -0.33 -0.78
N ILE A 74 -7.94 0.00 0.40
CA ILE A 74 -8.15 -0.79 1.61
C ILE A 74 -9.63 -0.87 1.96
N ASP A 75 -10.35 0.26 1.98
CA ASP A 75 -11.77 0.32 2.34
C ASP A 75 -12.64 -0.46 1.34
N SER A 76 -12.28 -0.40 0.04
CA SER A 76 -12.99 -1.12 -1.01
C SER A 76 -12.73 -2.64 -1.00
N THR A 77 -11.59 -3.09 -0.49
CA THR A 77 -11.20 -4.52 -0.47
C THR A 77 -11.42 -5.20 0.87
N ALA A 78 -11.40 -4.43 1.95
CA ALA A 78 -11.67 -4.86 3.30
C ALA A 78 -12.50 -3.80 4.03
N GLY A 79 -13.64 -4.18 4.60
CA GLY A 79 -14.48 -3.25 5.36
C GLY A 79 -13.87 -2.74 6.69
N SER A 80 -12.58 -2.97 6.97
CA SER A 80 -11.91 -2.46 8.18
C SER A 80 -10.37 -2.47 8.06
N LEU A 81 -9.74 -1.31 8.30
CA LEU A 81 -8.29 -1.20 8.52
C LEU A 81 -7.99 -1.49 10.00
N VAL A 82 -7.16 -2.51 10.27
CA VAL A 82 -6.69 -2.78 11.64
C VAL A 82 -5.45 -1.91 11.92
N THR A 83 -5.66 -0.78 12.59
CA THR A 83 -4.57 -0.08 13.29
C THR A 83 -4.36 -0.78 14.64
N GLU A 84 -3.21 -1.41 14.83
CA GLU A 84 -2.80 -1.92 16.14
C GLU A 84 -2.85 -0.78 17.20
N PRO A 85 -3.25 -1.07 18.46
CA PRO A 85 -3.38 -0.07 19.53
C PRO A 85 -2.07 0.51 20.04
#